data_AF-A0A428PL13-F1
#
_entry.id   AF-A0A428PL13-F1
#
_cell.length_a   1.000
_cell.length_b   1.000
_cell.length_c   1.000
_cell.angle_alpha   90.00
_cell.angle_beta   90.00
_cell.angle_gamma   90.00
#
_symmetry.space_group_name_H-M   'P 1'
#
loop_
_entity.id
_entity.type
_entity.pdbx_description
1 polymer ?
#
loop_
_entity_poly.entity_id
_entity_poly.type
_entity_poly.pdbx_seq_one_letter_code
_entity_poly.pdbx_strand_id
1 'polypeptide(L)'
;MGLLSRLLGKKDDAAKSSSVSATPKSYEYDGPKMPQKPLTPREIEEMHAKLFPEKHKPVEPEPWWPLYDPESGKPLFPESLEDKFSAIPTDQPESPLFRLPPEVRAQIWSYAMGSQKLYLSSKKGRLVQAEKMNEFKWWPKRVLLHVPMICRAAYLESISCLYSKNTFCFGFGPDGTKVPLTSIDTLLPPQHIASIQHLEVGWHFIRGYTQYYDSHPQAWDISIVVCGPEGDEVWRDFCSKVVQLPNLKTLKIVVWTSGDRRAEFKGLEKETLAPLQQMKHLKEFNIFLPWPQDDKTLWKDAPFRISRKFEDRRTYGVSIPKYYNKGE
;
A
#
# COMPACT_ATOMS: atom_id res chain seq x y z
N MET A 1 -38.56 34.93 -22.24
CA MET A 1 -39.51 34.71 -23.34
C MET A 1 -38.95 33.58 -24.18
N GLY A 2 -39.12 32.32 -23.84
CA GLY A 2 -40.30 31.72 -23.25
C GLY A 2 -41.00 30.89 -24.32
N LEU A 3 -41.55 29.78 -23.84
CA LEU A 3 -42.57 28.96 -24.46
C LEU A 3 -42.06 27.82 -25.36
N LEU A 4 -42.03 26.57 -24.88
CA LEU A 4 -43.19 25.77 -24.42
C LEU A 4 -44.35 25.81 -25.41
N SER A 5 -44.90 24.62 -25.65
CA SER A 5 -46.27 24.39 -26.11
C SER A 5 -46.48 24.39 -27.61
N ARG A 6 -46.35 23.19 -28.19
CA ARG A 6 -47.52 22.57 -28.84
C ARG A 6 -47.65 21.12 -28.35
N LEU A 7 -48.79 20.63 -27.90
CA LEU A 7 -50.07 21.25 -27.60
C LEU A 7 -50.86 20.19 -26.82
N LEU A 8 -51.36 20.58 -25.66
CA LEU A 8 -52.52 19.97 -25.03
C LEU A 8 -53.69 19.95 -26.02
N GLY A 9 -54.52 18.90 -25.99
CA GLY A 9 -55.71 18.87 -26.84
C GLY A 9 -56.64 17.69 -26.65
N LYS A 10 -57.37 17.71 -25.53
CA LYS A 10 -58.76 17.22 -25.36
C LYS A 10 -59.04 15.71 -25.17
N LYS A 11 -59.48 15.43 -23.93
CA LYS A 11 -60.60 14.55 -23.55
C LYS A 11 -61.78 14.68 -24.54
N ASP A 12 -62.53 13.59 -24.74
CA ASP A 12 -63.92 13.50 -24.27
C ASP A 12 -64.49 12.07 -24.48
N ASP A 13 -65.13 11.61 -23.41
CA ASP A 13 -66.40 10.89 -23.33
C ASP A 13 -66.61 9.40 -23.68
N ALA A 14 -67.40 8.83 -22.76
CA ALA A 14 -68.42 7.79 -22.93
C ALA A 14 -67.96 6.32 -22.85
N ALA A 15 -68.20 5.78 -21.65
CA ALA A 15 -68.63 4.40 -21.47
C ALA A 15 -69.82 4.09 -22.41
N LYS A 16 -69.67 3.04 -23.22
CA LYS A 16 -70.80 2.22 -23.70
C LYS A 16 -70.42 0.75 -23.61
N SER A 17 -71.23 0.03 -22.86
CA SER A 17 -71.31 -1.41 -22.79
C SER A 17 -71.53 -2.01 -24.17
N SER A 18 -70.86 -3.12 -24.47
CA SER A 18 -71.36 -4.12 -25.39
C SER A 18 -70.61 -5.43 -25.15
N SER A 19 -71.36 -6.39 -24.62
CA SER A 19 -71.03 -7.80 -24.47
C SER A 19 -70.43 -8.39 -25.75
N VAL A 20 -69.23 -8.97 -25.65
CA VAL A 20 -68.82 -10.07 -26.53
C VAL A 20 -68.10 -11.11 -25.67
N SER A 21 -68.76 -12.25 -25.50
CA SER A 21 -68.20 -13.47 -24.95
C SER A 21 -67.06 -13.96 -25.85
N ALA A 22 -65.82 -13.89 -25.37
CA ALA A 22 -64.69 -14.56 -25.99
C ALA A 22 -64.16 -15.62 -25.03
N THR A 23 -64.19 -16.87 -25.49
CA THR A 23 -63.71 -18.12 -24.87
C THR A 23 -62.36 -17.97 -24.15
N PRO A 24 -62.13 -18.67 -23.02
CA PRO A 24 -60.86 -18.61 -22.31
C PRO A 24 -59.74 -19.16 -23.20
N LYS A 25 -58.77 -18.31 -23.53
CA LYS A 25 -57.52 -18.76 -24.17
C LYS A 25 -56.85 -19.74 -23.22
N SER A 26 -56.68 -20.98 -23.66
CA SER A 26 -55.86 -21.97 -22.99
C SER A 26 -54.46 -21.39 -22.80
N TYR A 27 -54.06 -21.18 -21.55
CA TYR A 27 -52.68 -20.84 -21.20
C TYR A 27 -51.84 -22.09 -21.43
N GLU A 28 -51.18 -22.17 -22.59
CA GLU A 28 -50.09 -23.12 -22.80
C GLU A 28 -48.96 -22.77 -21.82
N TYR A 29 -48.69 -23.70 -20.91
CA TYR A 29 -47.56 -23.61 -20.00
C TYR A 29 -46.27 -23.92 -20.79
N ASP A 30 -45.69 -22.88 -21.38
CA ASP A 30 -44.30 -22.87 -21.83
C ASP A 30 -43.42 -23.06 -20.59
N GLY A 31 -42.94 -24.28 -20.34
CA GLY A 31 -42.11 -24.62 -19.18
C GLY A 31 -40.89 -23.70 -18.97
N PRO A 32 -40.16 -23.85 -17.85
CA PRO A 32 -39.10 -22.92 -17.47
C PRO A 32 -38.04 -22.79 -18.57
N LYS A 33 -37.97 -21.60 -19.19
CA LYS A 33 -36.94 -21.25 -20.18
C LYS A 33 -35.62 -21.04 -19.45
N MET A 34 -34.81 -22.10 -19.38
CA MET A 34 -33.47 -22.04 -18.80
C MET A 34 -32.61 -21.05 -19.61
N PRO A 35 -31.88 -20.14 -18.94
CA PRO A 35 -31.04 -19.18 -19.64
C PRO A 35 -29.91 -19.93 -20.37
N GLN A 36 -29.72 -19.65 -21.67
CA GLN A 36 -28.69 -20.29 -22.50
C GLN A 36 -27.25 -19.91 -22.09
N LYS A 37 -27.10 -18.91 -21.22
CA LYS A 37 -25.83 -18.46 -20.65
C LYS A 37 -25.90 -18.49 -19.13
N PRO A 38 -24.82 -18.84 -18.43
CA PRO A 38 -24.79 -18.78 -16.97
C PRO A 38 -25.07 -17.35 -16.50
N LEU A 39 -25.93 -17.22 -15.50
CA LEU A 39 -26.28 -15.93 -14.91
C LEU A 39 -25.05 -15.24 -14.33
N THR A 40 -24.96 -13.93 -14.52
CA THR A 40 -23.94 -13.13 -13.88
C THR A 40 -24.17 -13.06 -12.37
N PRO A 41 -23.13 -12.83 -11.55
CA PRO A 41 -23.28 -12.70 -10.10
C PRO A 41 -24.35 -11.69 -9.67
N ARG A 42 -24.50 -10.61 -10.44
CA ARG A 42 -25.51 -9.57 -10.20
C ARG A 42 -26.93 -10.07 -10.46
N GLU A 43 -27.16 -10.81 -11.54
CA GLU A 43 -28.48 -11.38 -11.85
C GLU A 43 -28.89 -12.45 -10.84
N ILE A 44 -27.92 -13.23 -10.33
CA ILE A 44 -28.13 -14.20 -9.24
C ILE A 44 -28.57 -13.47 -7.96
N GLU A 45 -27.89 -12.37 -7.61
CA GLU A 45 -28.20 -11.58 -6.43
C GLU A 45 -29.57 -10.89 -6.53
N GLU A 46 -29.93 -10.34 -7.70
CA GLU A 46 -31.24 -9.75 -7.96
C GLU A 46 -32.38 -10.78 -7.89
N MET A 47 -32.14 -12.01 -8.36
CA MET A 47 -33.08 -13.12 -8.19
C MET A 47 -33.22 -13.53 -6.72
N HIS A 48 -32.10 -13.62 -6.00
CA HIS A 48 -32.09 -14.00 -4.59
C HIS A 48 -32.82 -12.96 -3.72
N ALA A 49 -32.68 -11.67 -4.05
CA ALA A 49 -33.41 -10.58 -3.40
C ALA A 49 -34.93 -10.64 -3.64
N LYS A 50 -35.36 -11.02 -4.85
CA LYS A 50 -36.79 -11.21 -5.17
C LYS A 50 -37.40 -12.42 -4.46
N LEU A 51 -36.62 -13.50 -4.30
CA LEU A 51 -37.10 -14.75 -3.70
C LEU A 51 -37.07 -14.72 -2.16
N PHE A 52 -36.17 -13.94 -1.55
CA PHE A 52 -36.01 -13.86 -0.09
C PHE A 52 -35.96 -12.40 0.42
N PRO A 53 -37.05 -11.63 0.25
CA PRO A 53 -37.07 -10.21 0.60
C PRO A 53 -36.79 -9.94 2.09
N GLU A 54 -37.16 -10.87 2.99
CA GLU A 54 -36.91 -10.74 4.43
C GLU A 54 -35.43 -10.83 4.82
N LYS A 55 -34.61 -11.55 4.04
CA LYS A 55 -33.14 -11.62 4.23
C LYS A 55 -32.41 -10.42 3.63
N HIS A 56 -33.09 -9.63 2.81
CA HIS A 56 -32.58 -8.45 2.13
C HIS A 56 -33.30 -7.19 2.61
N LYS A 57 -33.52 -7.05 3.93
CA LYS A 57 -33.75 -5.72 4.48
C LYS A 57 -32.51 -4.88 4.15
N PRO A 58 -32.63 -3.73 3.48
CA PRO A 58 -31.51 -2.83 3.30
C PRO A 58 -31.09 -2.36 4.69
N VAL A 59 -30.08 -3.01 5.25
CA VAL A 59 -29.26 -2.39 6.27
C VAL A 59 -28.59 -1.26 5.51
N GLU A 60 -28.97 -0.01 5.81
CA GLU A 60 -28.18 1.13 5.34
C GLU A 60 -26.73 0.80 5.69
N PRO A 61 -25.84 0.65 4.70
CA PRO A 61 -24.46 0.40 5.01
C PRO A 61 -24.01 1.58 5.85
N GLU A 62 -23.63 1.35 7.10
CA GLU A 62 -22.90 2.36 7.85
C GLU A 62 -21.77 2.82 6.93
N PRO A 63 -21.71 4.12 6.58
CA PRO A 63 -20.79 4.58 5.56
C PRO A 63 -19.37 4.40 6.09
N TRP A 64 -18.72 3.31 5.68
CA TRP A 64 -17.35 2.98 6.08
C TRP A 64 -16.30 3.76 5.26
N TRP A 65 -16.65 4.92 4.69
CA TRP A 65 -15.75 5.96 4.19
C TRP A 65 -16.54 7.16 3.62
N PRO A 66 -15.92 8.36 3.54
CA PRO A 66 -14.54 8.68 3.88
C PRO A 66 -14.36 9.23 5.30
N LEU A 67 -13.24 8.87 5.93
CA LEU A 67 -12.80 9.41 7.24
C LEU A 67 -12.21 10.83 7.12
N TYR A 68 -12.06 11.33 5.89
CA TYR A 68 -11.45 12.60 5.55
C TYR A 68 -12.26 13.29 4.46
N ASP A 69 -12.34 14.60 4.53
CA ASP A 69 -12.88 15.42 3.47
C ASP A 69 -11.85 15.50 2.32
N PRO A 70 -12.18 15.01 1.11
CA PRO A 70 -11.26 14.99 -0.02
C PRO A 70 -10.86 16.39 -0.53
N GLU A 71 -11.60 17.46 -0.21
CA GLU A 71 -11.27 18.83 -0.63
C GLU A 71 -10.40 19.57 0.39
N SER A 72 -10.60 19.31 1.69
CA SER A 72 -9.90 20.02 2.76
C SER A 72 -8.78 19.22 3.43
N GLY A 73 -8.71 17.91 3.20
CA GLY A 73 -7.73 17.01 3.83
C GLY A 73 -7.92 16.85 5.35
N LYS A 74 -9.00 17.41 5.92
CA LYS A 74 -9.28 17.35 7.36
C LYS A 74 -10.07 16.09 7.70
N PRO A 75 -9.81 15.48 8.87
CA PRO A 75 -10.65 14.38 9.36
C PRO A 75 -12.08 14.89 9.55
N LEU A 76 -13.07 14.12 9.10
CA LEU A 76 -14.50 14.44 9.22
C LEU A 76 -15.02 14.32 10.67
N PHE A 77 -14.16 13.87 11.59
CA PHE A 77 -14.46 13.76 13.01
C PHE A 77 -13.51 14.64 13.82
N PRO A 78 -14.04 15.51 14.71
CA PRO A 78 -13.24 16.37 15.58
C PRO A 78 -12.58 15.62 16.75
N GLU A 79 -13.02 14.39 17.04
CA GLU A 79 -12.45 13.50 18.06
C GLU A 79 -11.49 12.49 17.42
N SER A 80 -10.37 12.20 18.09
CA SER A 80 -9.49 11.11 17.70
C SER A 80 -10.31 9.82 17.62
N LEU A 81 -10.14 9.00 16.57
CA LEU A 81 -10.72 7.66 16.52
C LEU A 81 -10.36 6.84 17.78
N GLU A 82 -9.24 7.15 18.42
CA GLU A 82 -8.82 6.54 19.69
C GLU A 82 -9.74 6.91 20.85
N ASP A 83 -10.35 8.10 20.88
CA ASP A 83 -11.31 8.50 21.92
C ASP A 83 -12.65 7.78 21.75
N LYS A 84 -13.10 7.58 20.50
CA LYS A 84 -14.26 6.70 20.21
C LYS A 84 -13.96 5.23 20.46
N PHE A 85 -12.70 4.82 20.27
CA PHE A 85 -12.24 3.45 20.54
C PHE A 85 -11.69 3.25 21.96
N SER A 86 -11.81 4.24 22.84
CA SER A 86 -11.39 4.20 24.25
C SER A 86 -12.31 3.34 25.13
N ALA A 87 -13.37 2.76 24.56
CA ALA A 87 -14.11 1.70 25.25
C ALA A 87 -13.15 0.53 25.53
N ILE A 88 -13.00 0.23 26.82
CA ILE A 88 -12.28 -0.92 27.36
C ILE A 88 -12.60 -2.14 26.48
N PRO A 89 -11.60 -2.86 25.94
CA PRO A 89 -11.84 -4.04 25.13
C PRO A 89 -12.79 -4.95 25.90
N THR A 90 -13.98 -5.20 25.34
CA THR A 90 -14.93 -6.13 25.95
C THR A 90 -14.23 -7.47 26.05
N ASP A 91 -14.33 -8.14 27.21
CA ASP A 91 -13.73 -9.46 27.39
C ASP A 91 -14.13 -10.36 26.22
N GLN A 92 -13.13 -11.01 25.61
CA GLN A 92 -13.30 -11.95 24.50
C GLN A 92 -13.05 -13.38 25.01
N PRO A 93 -13.86 -13.89 25.96
CA PRO A 93 -13.59 -15.15 26.65
C PRO A 93 -13.68 -16.37 25.73
N GLU A 94 -14.27 -16.24 24.54
CA GLU A 94 -14.32 -17.30 23.55
C GLU A 94 -12.95 -17.58 22.92
N SER A 95 -12.07 -16.58 22.88
CA SER A 95 -10.73 -16.73 22.31
C SER A 95 -9.74 -17.27 23.34
N PRO A 96 -9.05 -18.40 23.07
CA PRO A 96 -7.97 -18.89 23.93
C PRO A 96 -6.87 -17.87 24.17
N LEU A 97 -6.61 -16.98 23.20
CA LEU A 97 -5.60 -15.93 23.32
C LEU A 97 -5.98 -14.91 24.40
N PHE A 98 -7.23 -14.46 24.43
CA PHE A 98 -7.69 -13.44 25.37
C PHE A 98 -7.97 -13.97 26.78
N ARG A 99 -7.93 -15.29 26.98
CA ARG A 99 -7.91 -15.93 28.32
C ARG A 99 -6.55 -15.85 29.01
N LEU A 100 -5.48 -15.59 28.25
CA LEU A 100 -4.13 -15.46 28.82
C LEU A 100 -3.96 -14.11 29.49
N PRO A 101 -3.10 -13.98 30.51
CA PRO A 101 -2.77 -12.68 31.11
C PRO A 101 -2.24 -11.67 30.07
N PRO A 102 -2.53 -10.37 30.21
CA PRO A 102 -2.10 -9.33 29.26
C PRO A 102 -0.59 -9.34 28.96
N GLU A 103 0.25 -9.68 29.95
CA GLU A 103 1.70 -9.76 29.81
C GLU A 103 2.10 -10.89 28.84
N VAL A 104 1.43 -12.03 28.94
CA VAL A 104 1.65 -13.17 28.03
C VAL A 104 1.15 -12.81 26.63
N ARG A 105 0.00 -12.13 26.50
CA ARG A 105 -0.50 -11.65 25.20
C ARG A 105 0.45 -10.66 24.56
N ALA A 106 1.00 -9.72 25.32
CA ALA A 106 2.00 -8.77 24.81
C ALA A 106 3.27 -9.46 24.29
N GLN A 107 3.74 -10.53 24.98
CA GLN A 107 4.85 -11.35 24.50
C GLN A 107 4.48 -12.10 23.21
N ILE A 108 3.26 -12.68 23.14
CA ILE A 108 2.74 -13.35 21.95
C ILE A 108 2.68 -12.37 20.78
N TRP A 109 2.13 -11.17 20.96
CA TRP A 109 2.10 -10.14 19.90
C TRP A 109 3.50 -9.75 19.46
N SER A 110 4.41 -9.52 20.41
CA SER A 110 5.81 -9.22 20.10
C SER A 110 6.49 -10.32 19.28
N TYR A 111 6.23 -11.59 19.60
CA TYR A 111 6.82 -12.73 18.92
C TYR A 111 6.15 -12.98 17.55
N ALA A 112 4.84 -12.89 17.47
CA ALA A 112 4.06 -13.18 16.28
C ALA A 112 4.23 -12.11 15.20
N MET A 113 4.29 -10.84 15.62
CA MET A 113 4.23 -9.67 14.74
C MET A 113 5.49 -8.81 14.73
N GLY A 114 6.41 -8.94 15.69
CA GLY A 114 7.62 -8.14 15.75
C GLY A 114 8.78 -8.73 14.94
N SER A 115 9.78 -7.88 14.70
CA SER A 115 11.04 -8.23 14.03
C SER A 115 10.88 -8.73 12.60
N GLN A 116 9.84 -8.28 11.91
CA GLN A 116 9.51 -8.64 10.53
C GLN A 116 9.88 -7.49 9.58
N LYS A 117 10.16 -7.85 8.33
CA LYS A 117 10.30 -6.89 7.22
C LYS A 117 8.96 -6.78 6.50
N LEU A 118 8.41 -5.57 6.47
CA LEU A 118 7.11 -5.26 5.87
C LEU A 118 7.34 -4.51 4.57
N TYR A 119 7.24 -5.21 3.44
CA TYR A 119 7.28 -4.57 2.13
C TYR A 119 5.93 -3.92 1.85
N LEU A 120 5.94 -2.60 1.70
CA LEU A 120 4.73 -1.80 1.56
C LEU A 120 4.59 -1.22 0.15
N SER A 121 3.35 -1.13 -0.30
CA SER A 121 2.93 -0.51 -1.55
C SER A 121 1.65 0.30 -1.32
N SER A 122 1.22 1.07 -2.33
CA SER A 122 -0.07 1.77 -2.34
C SER A 122 -0.97 1.15 -3.39
N LYS A 123 -2.20 0.79 -2.99
CA LYS A 123 -3.24 0.31 -3.91
C LYS A 123 -4.52 1.08 -3.64
N LYS A 124 -5.03 1.79 -4.66
CA LYS A 124 -6.25 2.61 -4.56
C LYS A 124 -6.22 3.60 -3.38
N GLY A 125 -5.08 4.26 -3.16
CA GLY A 125 -4.90 5.24 -2.09
C GLY A 125 -4.80 4.63 -0.68
N ARG A 126 -4.58 3.32 -0.57
CA ARG A 126 -4.42 2.63 0.72
C ARG A 126 -3.05 1.96 0.80
N LEU A 127 -2.48 2.00 1.99
CA LEU A 127 -1.27 1.25 2.31
C LEU A 127 -1.58 -0.25 2.33
N VAL A 128 -0.84 -1.02 1.56
CA VAL A 128 -0.97 -2.48 1.50
C VAL A 128 0.37 -3.14 1.64
N GLN A 129 0.40 -4.36 2.18
CA GLN A 129 1.59 -5.19 2.16
C GLN A 129 1.72 -5.79 0.76
N ALA A 130 2.90 -5.65 0.15
CA ALA A 130 3.16 -6.16 -1.19
C ALA A 130 3.08 -7.69 -1.18
N GLU A 131 2.14 -8.25 -1.95
CA GLU A 131 1.89 -9.69 -1.99
C GLU A 131 2.89 -10.44 -2.88
N LYS A 132 3.34 -9.83 -3.98
CA LYS A 132 4.25 -10.49 -4.95
C LYS A 132 5.70 -10.54 -4.51
N MET A 133 6.06 -9.79 -3.46
CA MET A 133 7.31 -10.03 -2.74
C MET A 133 7.35 -11.45 -2.14
N ASN A 134 6.19 -12.08 -1.94
CA ASN A 134 6.05 -13.39 -1.33
C ASN A 134 6.27 -14.58 -2.30
N GLU A 135 6.36 -14.33 -3.62
CA GLU A 135 6.60 -15.38 -4.64
C GLU A 135 8.08 -15.70 -4.83
N PHE A 136 8.93 -14.70 -4.59
CA PHE A 136 10.36 -14.93 -4.47
C PHE A 136 10.60 -15.64 -3.15
N LYS A 137 11.47 -16.66 -3.09
CA LYS A 137 11.78 -17.48 -1.89
C LYS A 137 12.45 -16.68 -0.74
N TRP A 138 12.19 -15.38 -0.67
CA TRP A 138 12.89 -14.37 0.11
C TRP A 138 12.00 -13.95 1.29
N TRP A 139 11.81 -14.83 2.28
CA TRP A 139 11.25 -14.55 3.63
C TRP A 139 9.80 -15.04 3.92
N PRO A 140 9.46 -15.31 5.19
CA PRO A 140 8.25 -16.04 5.58
C PRO A 140 6.94 -15.27 5.35
N LYS A 141 5.94 -16.03 4.93
CA LYS A 141 4.56 -15.69 4.54
C LYS A 141 3.70 -15.14 5.68
N ARG A 142 3.86 -13.89 6.12
CA ARG A 142 2.92 -13.30 7.10
C ARG A 142 2.37 -11.96 6.61
N VAL A 143 1.08 -11.94 6.25
CA VAL A 143 0.33 -10.71 5.97
C VAL A 143 -0.02 -10.05 7.30
N LEU A 144 0.96 -9.37 7.88
CA LEU A 144 0.92 -8.88 9.26
C LEU A 144 -0.04 -7.71 9.43
N LEU A 145 -0.31 -6.96 8.35
CA LEU A 145 -1.29 -5.87 8.36
C LEU A 145 -2.72 -6.36 8.62
N HIS A 146 -3.03 -7.64 8.37
CA HIS A 146 -4.37 -8.18 8.60
C HIS A 146 -4.57 -8.64 10.05
N VAL A 147 -3.50 -8.89 10.81
CA VAL A 147 -3.61 -9.42 12.18
C VAL A 147 -4.32 -8.43 13.12
N PRO A 148 -3.99 -7.13 13.14
CA PRO A 148 -4.74 -6.14 13.91
C PRO A 148 -6.22 -6.05 13.48
N MET A 149 -6.52 -6.37 12.22
CA MET A 149 -7.85 -6.20 11.64
C MET A 149 -8.82 -7.34 11.96
N ILE A 150 -8.39 -8.38 12.68
CA ILE A 150 -9.24 -9.52 13.04
C ILE A 150 -10.36 -9.09 14.00
N CYS A 151 -10.02 -8.34 15.05
CA CYS A 151 -10.98 -7.79 16.00
C CYS A 151 -10.39 -6.57 16.74
N ARG A 152 -11.26 -5.81 17.40
CA ARG A 152 -10.86 -4.59 18.14
C ARG A 152 -9.83 -4.86 19.24
N ALA A 153 -9.95 -5.96 19.98
CA ALA A 153 -9.00 -6.32 21.02
C ALA A 153 -7.61 -6.63 20.43
N ALA A 154 -7.56 -7.38 19.32
CA ALA A 154 -6.31 -7.65 18.61
C ALA A 154 -5.69 -6.35 18.07
N TYR A 155 -6.51 -5.44 17.52
CA TYR A 155 -6.03 -4.12 17.07
C TYR A 155 -5.34 -3.38 18.21
N LEU A 156 -6.05 -3.15 19.32
CA LEU A 156 -5.55 -2.34 20.43
C LEU A 156 -4.28 -2.92 21.07
N GLU A 157 -4.21 -4.24 21.23
CA GLU A 157 -3.04 -4.88 21.84
C GLU A 157 -1.82 -4.99 20.90
N SER A 158 -2.04 -5.05 19.59
CA SER A 158 -0.96 -5.36 18.62
C SER A 158 -0.48 -4.19 17.76
N ILE A 159 -1.28 -3.14 17.59
CA ILE A 159 -0.99 -2.04 16.66
C ILE A 159 0.33 -1.33 16.99
N SER A 160 0.62 -1.12 18.28
CA SER A 160 1.90 -0.54 18.73
C SER A 160 3.08 -1.43 18.35
N CYS A 161 2.94 -2.76 18.50
CA CYS A 161 3.97 -3.71 18.10
C CYS A 161 4.22 -3.68 16.60
N LEU A 162 3.17 -3.54 15.78
CA LEU A 162 3.29 -3.48 14.32
C LEU A 162 4.22 -2.35 13.88
N TYR A 163 4.05 -1.14 14.42
CA TYR A 163 4.86 0.02 14.00
C TYR A 163 6.20 0.14 14.71
N SER A 164 6.31 -0.27 15.97
CA SER A 164 7.52 -0.05 16.76
C SER A 164 8.58 -1.14 16.65
N LYS A 165 8.19 -2.37 16.28
CA LYS A 165 9.10 -3.54 16.30
C LYS A 165 9.43 -4.10 14.92
N ASN A 166 8.94 -3.50 13.84
CA ASN A 166 9.16 -3.99 12.49
C ASN A 166 10.04 -3.05 11.67
N THR A 167 10.58 -3.60 10.59
CA THR A 167 11.29 -2.84 9.57
C THR A 167 10.37 -2.62 8.38
N PHE A 168 10.10 -1.36 8.06
CA PHE A 168 9.27 -1.02 6.91
C PHE A 168 10.12 -0.84 5.67
N CYS A 169 9.74 -1.55 4.61
CA CYS A 169 10.49 -1.66 3.37
C CYS A 169 9.69 -1.01 2.23
N PHE A 170 10.27 -0.03 1.55
CA PHE A 170 9.62 0.71 0.45
C PHE A 170 10.43 0.65 -0.83
N GLY A 171 9.77 0.76 -1.99
CA GLY A 171 10.48 0.86 -3.28
C GLY A 171 11.25 -0.40 -3.69
N PHE A 172 10.78 -1.58 -3.26
CA PHE A 172 11.29 -2.87 -3.71
C PHE A 172 10.19 -3.65 -4.45
N GLY A 173 10.57 -4.46 -5.44
CA GLY A 173 9.66 -5.42 -6.09
C GLY A 173 8.79 -4.84 -7.22
N PRO A 174 7.98 -5.70 -7.87
CA PRO A 174 7.18 -5.34 -9.06
C PRO A 174 6.10 -4.31 -8.78
N ASP A 175 5.42 -4.46 -7.65
CA ASP A 175 4.37 -3.53 -7.21
C ASP A 175 4.94 -2.46 -6.27
N GLY A 176 6.27 -2.39 -6.13
CA GLY A 176 6.89 -1.44 -5.23
C GLY A 176 6.75 -0.01 -5.75
N THR A 177 6.38 0.88 -4.85
CA THR A 177 6.27 2.32 -5.11
C THR A 177 6.86 3.05 -3.92
N LYS A 178 7.32 4.28 -4.15
CA LYS A 178 7.79 5.18 -3.09
C LYS A 178 6.68 6.12 -2.60
N VAL A 179 5.53 6.13 -3.28
CA VAL A 179 4.33 6.90 -2.92
C VAL A 179 3.94 6.69 -1.45
N PRO A 180 3.91 5.46 -0.90
CA PRO A 180 3.62 5.25 0.51
C PRO A 180 4.50 6.03 1.49
N LEU A 181 5.74 6.30 1.09
CA LEU A 181 6.74 6.94 1.94
C LEU A 181 6.71 8.47 1.80
N THR A 182 6.49 8.97 0.58
CA THR A 182 6.30 10.40 0.31
C THR A 182 4.96 10.91 0.81
N SER A 183 3.94 10.05 0.84
CA SER A 183 2.57 10.36 1.30
C SER A 183 2.24 9.73 2.66
N ILE A 184 3.26 9.39 3.46
CA ILE A 184 3.09 8.66 4.72
C ILE A 184 2.21 9.39 5.72
N ASP A 185 2.26 10.72 5.71
CA ASP A 185 1.44 11.65 6.50
C ASP A 185 -0.05 11.60 6.15
N THR A 186 -0.39 11.26 4.91
CA THR A 186 -1.79 11.07 4.49
C THR A 186 -2.29 9.64 4.72
N LEU A 187 -1.38 8.67 4.74
CA LEU A 187 -1.73 7.24 4.80
C LEU A 187 -1.75 6.69 6.22
N LEU A 188 -1.03 7.32 7.15
CA LEU A 188 -0.87 6.84 8.52
C LEU A 188 -1.12 7.96 9.54
N PRO A 189 -1.76 7.64 10.68
CA PRO A 189 -1.83 8.55 11.82
C PRO A 189 -0.45 8.97 12.35
N PRO A 190 -0.27 10.23 12.81
CA PRO A 190 1.02 10.74 13.29
C PRO A 190 1.68 9.90 14.39
N GLN A 191 0.90 9.33 15.29
CA GLN A 191 1.37 8.45 16.37
C GLN A 191 2.00 7.15 15.85
N HIS A 192 1.48 6.61 14.73
CA HIS A 192 2.04 5.42 14.10
C HIS A 192 3.32 5.76 13.34
N ILE A 193 3.34 6.90 12.64
CA ILE A 193 4.54 7.43 11.99
C ILE A 193 5.66 7.64 13.01
N ALA A 194 5.34 8.30 14.13
CA ALA A 194 6.27 8.53 15.22
C ALA A 194 6.78 7.23 15.86
N SER A 195 6.05 6.12 15.75
CA SER A 195 6.46 4.84 16.31
C SER A 195 7.45 4.07 15.42
N ILE A 196 7.63 4.46 14.15
CA ILE A 196 8.52 3.78 13.20
C ILE A 196 9.98 3.95 13.62
N GLN A 197 10.69 2.82 13.79
CA GLN A 197 12.09 2.81 14.22
C GLN A 197 13.07 2.32 13.15
N HIS A 198 12.59 1.54 12.17
CA HIS A 198 13.45 0.84 11.23
C HIS A 198 12.90 0.97 9.81
N LEU A 199 13.72 1.53 8.90
CA LEU A 199 13.39 1.69 7.49
C LEU A 199 14.44 1.05 6.59
N GLU A 200 13.98 0.36 5.55
CA GLU A 200 14.77 0.02 4.37
C GLU A 200 14.09 0.58 3.12
N VAL A 201 14.87 1.21 2.24
CA VAL A 201 14.33 1.89 1.07
C VAL A 201 15.11 1.48 -0.16
N GLY A 202 14.42 0.94 -1.15
CA GLY A 202 14.91 0.74 -2.49
C GLY A 202 14.69 2.00 -3.32
N TRP A 203 15.76 2.59 -3.83
CA TRP A 203 15.71 3.79 -4.64
C TRP A 203 16.28 3.55 -6.03
N HIS A 204 15.50 3.87 -7.06
CA HIS A 204 15.94 3.74 -8.44
C HIS A 204 16.00 5.14 -9.04
N PHE A 205 17.20 5.62 -9.35
CA PHE A 205 17.38 6.87 -10.06
C PHE A 205 17.47 6.65 -11.58
N ILE A 206 17.03 7.65 -12.34
CA ILE A 206 17.23 7.73 -13.80
C ILE A 206 18.07 8.96 -14.17
N ARG A 207 19.06 8.78 -15.04
CA ARG A 207 19.78 9.87 -15.72
C ARG A 207 19.94 9.57 -17.20
N GLY A 208 19.44 10.48 -18.03
CA GLY A 208 19.43 10.32 -19.48
C GLY A 208 18.07 9.87 -19.99
N TYR A 209 18.04 9.41 -21.23
CA TYR A 209 16.80 9.09 -21.96
C TYR A 209 16.60 7.59 -22.16
N THR A 210 17.67 6.81 -22.03
CA THR A 210 17.62 5.37 -22.29
C THR A 210 17.16 4.58 -21.07
N GLN A 211 16.51 3.45 -21.30
CA GLN A 211 16.11 2.51 -20.26
C GLN A 211 17.21 1.46 -19.98
N TYR A 212 18.42 1.58 -20.57
CA TYR A 212 19.41 0.51 -20.52
C TYR A 212 19.86 0.17 -19.10
N TYR A 213 19.95 -1.14 -18.88
CA TYR A 213 19.80 -1.82 -17.60
C TYR A 213 21.12 -2.36 -17.04
N ASP A 214 22.31 -1.99 -17.53
CA ASP A 214 23.54 -2.74 -17.21
C ASP A 214 23.91 -2.73 -15.70
N SER A 215 23.44 -1.72 -14.95
CA SER A 215 23.50 -1.57 -13.48
C SER A 215 22.19 -1.92 -12.77
N HIS A 216 21.20 -2.37 -13.54
CA HIS A 216 19.88 -2.73 -13.09
C HIS A 216 19.83 -4.24 -12.82
N PRO A 217 19.19 -4.64 -11.72
CA PRO A 217 18.99 -6.05 -11.35
C PRO A 217 18.48 -6.93 -12.49
N GLN A 218 17.56 -6.39 -13.29
CA GLN A 218 16.95 -7.10 -14.43
C GLN A 218 17.90 -7.40 -15.59
N ALA A 219 19.01 -6.67 -15.75
CA ALA A 219 19.99 -7.04 -16.77
C ALA A 219 20.75 -8.32 -16.41
N TRP A 220 20.76 -8.71 -15.14
CA TRP A 220 21.49 -9.89 -14.66
C TRP A 220 20.56 -11.05 -14.31
N ASP A 221 19.34 -10.74 -13.90
CA ASP A 221 18.27 -11.71 -13.71
C ASP A 221 16.93 -11.04 -13.99
N ILE A 222 16.39 -11.36 -15.18
CA ILE A 222 15.12 -10.84 -15.69
C ILE A 222 13.92 -11.16 -14.79
N SER A 223 14.05 -12.15 -13.88
CA SER A 223 13.02 -12.45 -12.90
C SER A 223 12.98 -11.45 -11.74
N ILE A 224 14.07 -10.70 -11.49
CA ILE A 224 14.06 -9.63 -10.49
C ILE A 224 13.14 -8.53 -11.00
N VAL A 225 12.25 -8.01 -10.16
CA VAL A 225 11.47 -6.83 -10.54
C VAL A 225 11.82 -5.68 -9.62
N VAL A 226 12.22 -4.56 -10.23
CA VAL A 226 12.56 -3.32 -9.55
C VAL A 226 11.51 -2.29 -9.90
N CYS A 227 11.22 -1.42 -8.95
CA CYS A 227 10.32 -0.31 -9.17
C CYS A 227 10.85 0.61 -10.29
N GLY A 228 9.92 1.31 -10.94
CA GLY A 228 10.26 2.35 -11.90
C GLY A 228 11.21 3.39 -11.29
N PRO A 229 12.05 4.02 -12.13
CA PRO A 229 12.94 5.06 -11.66
C PRO A 229 12.16 6.32 -11.27
N GLU A 230 12.73 7.08 -10.34
CA GLU A 230 12.21 8.37 -9.89
C GLU A 230 13.21 9.49 -10.17
N GLY A 231 12.68 10.70 -10.30
CA GLY A 231 13.48 11.93 -10.45
C GLY A 231 13.99 12.50 -9.13
N ASP A 232 14.88 13.49 -9.24
CA ASP A 232 15.51 14.16 -8.10
C ASP A 232 14.50 14.89 -7.18
N GLU A 233 13.36 15.34 -7.73
CA GLU A 233 12.31 16.00 -6.95
C GLU A 233 11.69 15.06 -5.92
N VAL A 234 11.34 13.84 -6.34
CA VAL A 234 10.77 12.80 -5.46
C VAL A 234 11.81 12.37 -4.41
N TRP A 235 13.09 12.35 -4.78
CA TRP A 235 14.18 12.07 -3.85
C TRP A 235 14.30 13.14 -2.76
N ARG A 236 14.24 14.42 -3.13
CA ARG A 236 14.27 15.53 -2.17
C ARG A 236 13.08 15.48 -1.22
N ASP A 237 11.89 15.21 -1.74
CA ASP A 237 10.68 15.04 -0.93
C ASP A 237 10.84 13.86 0.06
N PHE A 238 11.29 12.71 -0.43
CA PHE A 238 11.64 11.56 0.41
C PHE A 238 12.62 11.93 1.54
N CYS A 239 13.72 12.61 1.22
CA CYS A 239 14.69 13.04 2.22
C CYS A 239 14.04 13.96 3.27
N SER A 240 13.19 14.88 2.84
CA SER A 240 12.48 15.80 3.73
C SER A 240 11.56 15.07 4.72
N LYS A 241 10.87 14.01 4.28
CA LYS A 241 9.95 13.22 5.10
C LYS A 241 10.72 12.33 6.08
N VAL A 242 11.77 11.64 5.63
CA VAL A 242 12.52 10.72 6.49
C VAL A 242 13.28 11.45 7.60
N VAL A 243 13.81 12.66 7.33
CA VAL A 243 14.46 13.49 8.35
C VAL A 243 13.50 13.86 9.49
N GLN A 244 12.19 13.92 9.22
CA GLN A 244 11.17 14.28 10.21
C GLN A 244 10.72 13.10 11.09
N LEU A 245 11.23 11.88 10.88
CA LEU A 245 10.85 10.71 11.68
C LEU A 245 11.59 10.71 13.03
N PRO A 246 10.92 11.05 14.15
CA PRO A 246 11.61 11.42 15.39
C PRO A 246 12.27 10.24 16.10
N ASN A 247 11.73 9.03 15.93
CA ASN A 247 12.19 7.82 16.60
C ASN A 247 12.90 6.86 15.66
N LEU A 248 13.24 7.30 14.45
CA LEU A 248 13.98 6.47 13.51
C LEU A 248 15.35 6.15 14.11
N LYS A 249 15.68 4.86 14.18
CA LYS A 249 16.95 4.36 14.73
C LYS A 249 17.82 3.79 13.64
N THR A 250 17.23 3.14 12.65
CA THR A 250 17.97 2.50 11.57
C THR A 250 17.41 2.90 10.21
N LEU A 251 18.28 3.33 9.32
CA LEU A 251 17.94 3.64 7.94
C LEU A 251 18.89 2.91 7.00
N LYS A 252 18.32 2.14 6.08
CA LYS A 252 19.05 1.52 4.98
C LYS A 252 18.52 2.03 3.66
N ILE A 253 19.39 2.49 2.78
CA ILE A 253 19.02 2.92 1.43
C ILE A 253 19.81 2.08 0.43
N VAL A 254 19.11 1.42 -0.48
CA VAL A 254 19.69 0.63 -1.57
C VAL A 254 19.41 1.35 -2.88
N VAL A 255 20.46 1.79 -3.56
CA VAL A 255 20.33 2.58 -4.78
C VAL A 255 20.56 1.72 -6.03
N TRP A 256 19.71 1.92 -7.03
CA TRP A 256 19.87 1.47 -8.41
C TRP A 256 19.89 2.68 -9.33
N THR A 257 20.52 2.53 -10.48
CA THR A 257 20.57 3.57 -11.51
C THR A 257 20.28 2.98 -12.87
N SER A 258 19.56 3.75 -13.69
CA SER A 258 19.34 3.49 -15.10
C SER A 258 19.69 4.71 -15.95
N GLY A 259 19.89 4.44 -17.24
CA GLY A 259 20.11 5.45 -18.26
C GLY A 259 21.55 5.64 -18.69
N ASP A 260 21.68 6.33 -19.82
CA ASP A 260 22.92 6.58 -20.56
C ASP A 260 23.83 7.58 -19.85
N ARG A 261 23.25 8.46 -19.03
CA ARG A 261 23.98 9.48 -18.27
C ARG A 261 24.23 9.08 -16.82
N ARG A 262 24.03 7.81 -16.45
CA ARG A 262 24.19 7.31 -15.07
C ARG A 262 25.60 7.49 -14.50
N ALA A 263 26.63 7.55 -15.33
CA ALA A 263 28.01 7.80 -14.88
C ALA A 263 28.16 9.16 -14.17
N GLU A 264 27.28 10.12 -14.47
CA GLU A 264 27.27 11.45 -13.85
C GLU A 264 26.93 11.40 -12.35
N PHE A 265 26.26 10.34 -11.87
CA PHE A 265 25.98 10.17 -10.44
C PHE A 265 27.22 10.16 -9.58
N LYS A 266 28.37 9.72 -10.11
CA LYS A 266 29.65 9.76 -9.40
C LYS A 266 30.04 11.19 -9.02
N GLY A 267 29.79 12.16 -9.90
CA GLY A 267 30.07 13.58 -9.66
C GLY A 267 29.01 14.27 -8.81
N LEU A 268 27.76 13.80 -8.85
CA LEU A 268 26.62 14.36 -8.13
C LEU A 268 26.35 13.69 -6.77
N GLU A 269 27.12 12.67 -6.40
CA GLU A 269 26.94 11.89 -5.16
C GLU A 269 26.83 12.81 -3.93
N LYS A 270 27.71 13.82 -3.86
CA LYS A 270 27.75 14.78 -2.74
C LYS A 270 26.46 15.59 -2.63
N GLU A 271 25.98 16.14 -3.73
CA GLU A 271 24.74 16.91 -3.78
C GLU A 271 23.53 16.01 -3.47
N THR A 272 23.50 14.83 -4.07
CA THR A 272 22.38 13.88 -3.95
C THR A 272 22.19 13.42 -2.50
N LEU A 273 23.29 13.13 -1.78
CA LEU A 273 23.22 12.62 -0.41
C LEU A 273 23.31 13.72 0.67
N ALA A 274 23.58 14.98 0.30
CA ALA A 274 23.70 16.08 1.24
C ALA A 274 22.51 16.22 2.22
N PRO A 275 21.23 16.09 1.78
CA PRO A 275 20.09 16.21 2.70
C PRO A 275 20.14 15.21 3.87
N LEU A 276 20.71 14.03 3.63
CA LEU A 276 20.77 12.94 4.61
C LEU A 276 21.80 13.18 5.72
N GLN A 277 22.75 14.10 5.53
CA GLN A 277 23.80 14.39 6.53
C GLN A 277 23.28 14.98 7.85
N GLN A 278 22.04 15.45 7.85
CA GLN A 278 21.38 16.01 9.03
C GLN A 278 20.95 14.93 10.03
N MET A 279 20.83 13.66 9.60
CA MET A 279 20.33 12.55 10.41
C MET A 279 21.42 11.92 11.30
N LYS A 280 22.00 12.72 12.20
CA LYS A 280 23.06 12.30 13.12
C LYS A 280 22.57 11.44 14.30
N HIS A 281 21.26 11.36 14.49
CA HIS A 281 20.63 10.64 15.60
C HIS A 281 20.48 9.13 15.33
N LEU A 282 20.68 8.69 14.09
CA LEU A 282 20.51 7.29 13.70
C LEU A 282 21.60 6.41 14.33
N LYS A 283 21.19 5.28 14.92
CA LYS A 283 22.12 4.27 15.46
C LYS A 283 22.81 3.50 14.33
N GLU A 284 22.08 3.22 13.27
CA GLU A 284 22.59 2.52 12.10
C GLU A 284 22.11 3.23 10.83
N PHE A 285 23.05 3.72 10.02
CA PHE A 285 22.73 4.39 8.78
C PHE A 285 23.64 3.88 7.67
N ASN A 286 23.07 3.08 6.75
CA ASN A 286 23.80 2.46 5.66
C ASN A 286 23.21 2.86 4.30
N ILE A 287 24.07 3.27 3.38
CA ILE A 287 23.70 3.57 2.00
C ILE A 287 24.49 2.64 1.08
N PHE A 288 23.78 1.97 0.18
CA PHE A 288 24.36 1.09 -0.82
C PHE A 288 24.33 1.80 -2.17
N LEU A 289 25.49 2.16 -2.70
CA LEU A 289 25.64 2.81 -4.01
C LEU A 289 26.22 1.86 -5.08
N PRO A 290 25.61 1.79 -6.28
CA PRO A 290 25.99 0.81 -7.29
C PRO A 290 27.24 1.19 -8.10
N TRP A 291 27.83 2.37 -7.88
CA TRP A 291 29.00 2.86 -8.63
C TRP A 291 30.27 2.97 -7.77
N PRO A 292 31.47 2.85 -8.38
CA PRO A 292 32.73 3.00 -7.68
C PRO A 292 32.98 4.49 -7.38
N GLN A 293 33.76 4.73 -6.33
CA GLN A 293 34.23 6.05 -5.98
C GLN A 293 35.71 5.97 -5.63
N ASP A 294 36.54 6.74 -6.33
CA ASP A 294 37.99 6.69 -6.17
C ASP A 294 38.43 7.51 -4.96
N ASP A 295 37.66 8.55 -4.61
CA ASP A 295 37.88 9.35 -3.42
C ASP A 295 37.46 8.58 -2.16
N LYS A 296 38.46 7.98 -1.50
CA LYS A 296 38.31 7.28 -0.21
C LYS A 296 38.10 8.22 0.98
N THR A 297 38.24 9.53 0.78
CA THR A 297 37.99 10.54 1.82
C THR A 297 36.56 11.05 1.81
N LEU A 298 35.85 10.84 0.70
CA LEU A 298 34.44 11.16 0.57
C LEU A 298 33.62 10.43 1.65
N TRP A 299 32.89 11.21 2.45
CA TRP A 299 32.02 10.76 3.55
C TRP A 299 32.69 10.20 4.81
N LYS A 300 33.99 10.42 5.04
CA LYS A 300 34.64 10.01 6.30
C LYS A 300 33.93 10.51 7.56
N ASP A 301 33.40 11.74 7.51
CA ASP A 301 32.72 12.39 8.64
C ASP A 301 31.18 12.39 8.51
N ALA A 302 30.64 11.60 7.58
CA ALA A 302 29.20 11.51 7.39
C ALA A 302 28.53 10.68 8.50
N PRO A 303 27.25 10.93 8.81
CA PRO A 303 26.51 10.12 9.78
C PRO A 303 26.12 8.73 9.23
N PHE A 304 26.46 8.43 7.98
CA PHE A 304 26.17 7.18 7.30
C PHE A 304 27.42 6.48 6.80
N ARG A 305 27.31 5.16 6.65
CA ARG A 305 28.31 4.32 6.01
C ARG A 305 27.88 4.02 4.59
N ILE A 306 28.80 4.21 3.65
CA ILE A 306 28.57 3.80 2.26
C ILE A 306 29.18 2.42 2.02
N SER A 307 28.36 1.48 1.58
CA SER A 307 28.81 0.23 1.00
C SER A 307 28.66 0.28 -0.50
N ARG A 308 29.73 -0.05 -1.21
CA ARG A 308 29.72 -0.26 -2.66
C ARG A 308 29.79 -1.75 -3.02
N LYS A 309 29.73 -2.61 -1.99
CA LYS A 309 29.70 -4.06 -2.13
C LYS A 309 28.25 -4.50 -2.38
N PHE A 310 27.89 -4.60 -3.65
CA PHE A 310 26.59 -5.08 -4.11
C PHE A 310 26.56 -6.58 -4.40
N GLU A 311 27.54 -7.32 -3.89
CA GLU A 311 27.76 -8.71 -4.28
C GLU A 311 26.81 -9.70 -3.57
N ASP A 312 25.95 -9.22 -2.67
CA ASP A 312 25.04 -10.08 -1.92
C ASP A 312 23.60 -10.08 -2.47
N ARG A 313 23.37 -11.00 -3.41
CA ARG A 313 22.05 -11.30 -3.97
C ARG A 313 21.02 -11.70 -2.91
N ARG A 314 21.44 -12.29 -1.78
CA ARG A 314 20.54 -12.74 -0.71
C ARG A 314 20.07 -11.57 0.16
N THR A 315 20.89 -10.54 0.30
CA THR A 315 20.58 -9.39 1.17
C THR A 315 19.86 -8.25 0.41
N TYR A 316 20.15 -8.09 -0.88
CA TYR A 316 19.68 -6.93 -1.66
C TYR A 316 18.89 -7.30 -2.92
N GLY A 317 18.75 -8.60 -3.21
CA GLY A 317 18.11 -9.10 -4.43
C GLY A 317 18.95 -8.88 -5.69
N VAL A 318 20.24 -8.49 -5.59
CA VAL A 318 21.07 -8.04 -6.72
C VAL A 318 22.54 -8.46 -6.55
N SER A 319 23.22 -8.78 -7.65
CA SER A 319 24.68 -8.94 -7.74
C SER A 319 25.19 -7.94 -8.76
N ILE A 320 26.02 -6.97 -8.39
CA ILE A 320 26.68 -6.10 -9.39
C ILE A 320 27.90 -6.83 -9.97
N PRO A 321 28.07 -6.91 -11.30
CA PRO A 321 29.34 -7.31 -11.90
C PRO A 321 30.40 -6.26 -11.58
N LYS A 322 31.62 -6.71 -11.26
CA LYS A 322 32.78 -5.82 -11.14
C LYS A 322 32.77 -4.85 -12.31
N TYR A 323 32.92 -3.55 -12.03
CA TYR A 323 33.27 -2.57 -13.06
C TYR A 323 34.52 -3.11 -13.75
N TYR A 324 34.36 -3.69 -14.93
CA TYR A 324 35.49 -3.93 -15.79
C TYR A 324 35.92 -2.55 -16.25
N ASN A 325 37.02 -2.06 -15.68
CA ASN A 325 37.82 -1.05 -16.36
C ASN A 325 38.20 -1.66 -17.71
N LYS A 326 37.44 -1.30 -18.75
CA LYS A 326 37.92 -1.45 -20.12
C LYS A 326 38.87 -0.29 -20.35
N GLY A 327 40.15 -0.59 -20.30
CA GLY A 327 41.21 0.28 -20.79
C GLY A 327 42.04 0.94 -19.70
N GLU A 328 43.33 0.59 -19.74
CA GLU A 328 44.50 1.43 -19.44
C GLU A 328 44.86 1.74 -17.98
#